data_AF-A0A436ZQY4-F1
#
_entry.id   AF-A0A436ZQY4-F1
#
_cell.length_a   1.000
_cell.length_b   1.000
_cell.length_c   1.000
_cell.angle_alpha   90.00
_cell.angle_beta   90.00
_cell.angle_gamma   90.00
#
_symmetry.space_group_name_H-M   'P 1'
#
loop_
_entity.id
_entity.type
_entity.pdbx_description
1 polymer ?
#
loop_
_entity_poly.entity_id
_entity_poly.type
_entity_poly.pdbx_seq_one_letter_code
_entity_poly.pdbx_strand_id
1 'polypeptide(L)' 'MFGMAARLMRLEATQNHLDVEGLVTLIGRFLRIRDDYQNLSSQNYARAKGSLSDLDEGKYSSMLVHALAATKDSQL' A
#
# COMPACT_ATOMS: atom_id res chain seq x y z
N MET A 1 -0.76 -1.98 10.68
CA MET A 1 0.57 -1.48 11.07
C MET A 1 0.51 -0.01 11.48
N PHE A 2 0.51 0.96 10.55
CA PHE A 2 0.63 2.39 10.91
C PHE A 2 -0.45 2.94 11.86
N GLY A 3 -1.72 2.56 11.69
CA GLY A 3 -2.79 2.99 12.60
C GLY A 3 -2.62 2.50 14.04
N MET A 4 -2.05 1.30 14.24
CA MET A 4 -1.82 0.75 15.58
C MET A 4 -0.68 1.49 16.28
N ALA A 5 0.42 1.75 15.57
CA ALA A 5 1.53 2.56 16.08
C ALA A 5 1.08 3.98 16.47
N ALA A 6 0.29 4.63 15.61
CA ALA A 6 -0.26 5.96 15.89
C ALA A 6 -1.19 5.98 17.11
N ARG A 7 -1.99 4.93 17.32
CA ARG A 7 -2.84 4.79 18.50
C ARG A 7 -2.02 4.58 19.78
N LEU A 8 -0.97 3.76 19.74
CA LEU A 8 -0.06 3.58 20.86
C LEU A 8 0.67 4.90 21.21
N MET A 9 1.17 5.61 20.21
CA MET A 9 1.80 6.92 20.42
C MET A 9 0.84 7.95 21.03
N ARG A 10 -0.45 7.93 20.65
CA ARG A 10 -1.48 8.79 21.28
C ARG A 10 -1.77 8.42 22.73
N LEU A 11 -1.73 7.13 23.07
CA LEU A 11 -1.98 6.66 24.43
C LEU A 11 -0.86 7.09 25.40
N GLU A 12 0.38 7.10 24.93
CA GLU A 12 1.56 7.49 25.72
C GLU A 12 1.89 8.99 25.66
N ALA A 13 1.14 9.78 24.89
CA ALA A 13 1.44 11.20 24.70
C ALA A 13 0.98 12.06 25.89
N THR A 14 1.87 12.93 26.38
CA THR A 14 1.55 13.94 27.41
C THR A 14 0.50 14.97 26.94
N GLN A 15 0.33 15.09 25.62
CA GLN A 15 -0.62 15.98 24.95
C GLN A 15 -1.22 15.23 23.75
N ASN A 16 -2.54 15.09 23.69
CA ASN A 16 -3.21 14.13 22.79
C ASN A 16 -4.32 14.74 21.92
N HIS A 17 -4.27 16.05 21.68
CA HIS A 17 -5.30 16.81 20.94
C HIS A 17 -5.15 16.76 19.41
N LEU A 18 -4.08 16.16 18.90
CA LEU A 18 -3.89 15.97 17.46
C LEU A 18 -4.56 14.68 16.97
N ASP A 19 -5.60 14.83 16.14
CA ASP A 19 -6.14 13.71 15.39
C ASP A 19 -5.30 13.45 14.12
N VAL A 20 -4.54 12.36 14.17
CA VAL A 20 -3.65 11.93 13.09
C VAL A 20 -4.19 10.72 12.33
N GLU A 21 -5.39 10.21 12.64
CA GLU A 21 -5.91 8.98 12.03
C GLU A 21 -6.07 9.11 10.51
N GLY A 22 -6.58 10.26 10.04
CA GLY A 22 -6.71 10.54 8.60
C GLY A 22 -5.37 10.57 7.88
N LEU A 23 -4.37 11.23 8.46
CA LEU A 23 -3.02 11.32 7.90
C LEU A 23 -2.34 9.95 7.83
N VAL A 24 -2.42 9.17 8.91
CA VAL A 24 -1.83 7.84 9.01
C VAL A 24 -2.47 6.88 8.01
N THR A 25 -3.77 7.02 7.77
CA THR A 25 -4.50 6.25 6.76
C THR A 25 -4.01 6.58 5.34
N LEU A 26 -3.84 7.87 5.03
CA LEU A 26 -3.32 8.31 3.73
C LEU A 26 -1.89 7.81 3.49
N ILE A 27 -1.01 7.95 4.49
CA ILE A 27 0.37 7.45 4.41
C ILE A 27 0.38 5.93 4.20
N GLY A 28 -0.41 5.19 4.97
CA GLY A 28 -0.49 3.74 4.84
C GLY A 28 -0.98 3.27 3.47
N ARG A 29 -1.95 3.98 2.87
CA ARG A 29 -2.42 3.70 1.50
C ARG A 29 -1.37 4.03 0.46
N PHE A 30 -0.74 5.20 0.56
CA PHE A 30 0.31 5.63 -0.36
C PHE A 30 1.49 4.65 -0.37
N LEU A 31 1.98 4.26 0.80
CA LEU A 31 3.11 3.33 0.91
C LEU A 31 2.79 1.97 0.32
N ARG A 32 1.55 1.48 0.48
CA ARG A 32 1.11 0.21 -0.11
C ARG A 32 1.04 0.27 -1.64
N ILE A 33 0.44 1.32 -2.19
CA ILE A 33 0.34 1.51 -3.66
C ILE A 33 1.74 1.65 -4.25
N ARG A 34 2.63 2.38 -3.58
CA ARG A 34 4.03 2.52 -4.00
C ARG A 34 4.73 1.16 -4.01
N ASP A 35 4.57 0.34 -2.98
CA ASP A 35 5.18 -0.99 -2.91
C ASP A 35 4.68 -1.89 -4.06
N ASP A 36 3.36 -1.91 -4.30
CA ASP A 36 2.75 -2.64 -5.42
C ASP A 36 3.33 -2.20 -6.78
N TYR A 37 3.49 -0.88 -6.99
CA TYR A 37 4.08 -0.32 -8.22
C TYR A 37 5.58 -0.65 -8.36
N GLN A 38 6.36 -0.52 -7.28
CA GLN A 38 7.78 -0.83 -7.30
C GLN A 38 8.03 -2.33 -7.57
N ASN A 39 7.15 -3.21 -7.09
CA ASN A 39 7.21 -4.63 -7.39
C ASN A 39 6.98 -4.95 -8.89
N LEU A 40 6.23 -4.11 -9.60
CA LEU A 40 5.97 -4.26 -11.04
C LEU A 40 6.99 -3.54 -11.94
N SER A 41 7.47 -2.36 -11.54
CA SER A 41 8.19 -1.45 -12.44
C SER A 41 9.70 -1.36 -12.21
N SER A 42 10.21 -1.78 -11.04
CA SER A 42 11.60 -1.50 -10.67
C SER A 42 12.51 -2.74 -10.77
N GLN A 43 13.47 -2.70 -11.69
CA GLN A 43 14.50 -3.74 -11.81
C GLN A 43 15.39 -3.85 -10.55
N ASN A 44 15.64 -2.73 -9.87
CA ASN A 44 16.40 -2.73 -8.62
C ASN A 44 15.62 -3.38 -7.47
N TYR A 45 14.31 -3.18 -7.43
CA TYR A 45 13.43 -3.82 -6.44
C TYR A 45 13.23 -5.31 -6.75
N ALA A 46 13.11 -5.68 -8.03
CA ALA A 46 13.08 -7.06 -8.50
C ALA A 46 14.35 -7.85 -8.15
N ARG A 47 15.53 -7.20 -8.15
CA ARG A 47 16.79 -7.83 -7.70
C ARG A 47 16.84 -8.09 -6.19
N ALA A 48 16.18 -7.27 -5.38
CA ALA A 48 16.19 -7.39 -3.92
C ALA A 48 15.10 -8.33 -3.38
N LYS A 49 13.91 -8.34 -4.00
CA LYS A 49 12.72 -9.06 -3.52
C LYS A 49 12.30 -10.23 -4.42
N GLY A 50 12.76 -10.26 -5.66
CA GLY A 50 12.24 -11.14 -6.71
C GLY A 50 11.27 -10.39 -7.63
N SER A 51 11.45 -10.52 -8.95
CA SER A 51 10.55 -9.91 -9.94
C SER A 51 9.15 -10.48 -9.80
N LEU A 52 8.12 -9.64 -9.74
CA LEU A 52 6.72 -10.07 -9.71
C LEU A 52 6.37 -11.01 -8.54
N SER A 53 7.11 -10.93 -7.43
CA SER A 53 6.88 -11.77 -6.24
C SER A 53 5.42 -11.77 -5.75
N ASP A 54 4.75 -10.62 -5.76
CA ASP A 54 3.32 -10.55 -5.41
C ASP A 54 2.40 -11.36 -6.37
N LEU A 55 2.79 -11.60 -7.64
CA LEU A 55 2.04 -12.49 -8.55
C LEU A 55 2.29 -13.96 -8.24
N ASP A 56 3.53 -14.33 -7.92
CA ASP A 56 3.88 -15.69 -7.51
C ASP A 56 3.17 -16.09 -6.20
N GLU A 57 2.96 -15.11 -5.32
CA GLU A 57 2.19 -15.27 -4.08
C GLU A 57 0.67 -15.27 -4.30
N GLY A 58 0.18 -14.99 -5.52
CA GLY A 58 -1.26 -14.95 -5.84
C GLY A 58 -2.00 -13.74 -5.26
N LYS A 59 -1.29 -12.64 -5.04
CA LYS A 59 -1.82 -11.45 -4.37
C LYS A 59 -2.53 -10.54 -5.37
N TYR A 60 -3.80 -10.25 -5.10
CA TYR A 60 -4.57 -9.24 -5.84
C TYR A 60 -4.17 -7.84 -5.38
N SER A 61 -3.02 -7.36 -5.90
CA SER A 61 -2.54 -6.01 -5.64
C SER A 61 -3.49 -4.95 -6.19
N SER A 62 -3.40 -3.71 -5.69
CA SER A 62 -4.29 -2.63 -6.12
C SER A 62 -4.18 -2.36 -7.62
N MET A 63 -3.00 -2.59 -8.22
CA MET A 63 -2.82 -2.47 -9.66
C MET A 63 -3.52 -3.59 -10.44
N LEU A 64 -3.55 -4.82 -9.93
CA LEU A 64 -4.23 -5.93 -10.60
C LEU A 64 -5.75 -5.73 -10.64
N VAL A 65 -6.32 -5.28 -9.51
CA VAL A 65 -7.76 -4.94 -9.42
C VAL A 65 -8.10 -3.79 -10.36
N HIS A 66 -7.26 -2.76 -10.42
CA HIS A 66 -7.45 -1.63 -11.36
C HIS A 66 -7.35 -2.08 -12.82
N ALA A 67 -6.36 -2.90 -13.16
CA ALA A 67 -6.20 -3.44 -14.51
C ALA A 67 -7.43 -4.29 -14.92
N LEU A 68 -7.89 -5.20 -14.05
CA LEU A 68 -9.08 -6.01 -14.30
C LEU A 68 -10.36 -5.17 -14.49
N ALA A 69 -10.49 -4.06 -13.78
CA ALA A 69 -11.61 -3.13 -13.95
C ALA A 69 -11.51 -2.38 -15.29
N ALA A 70 -10.33 -1.88 -15.66
CA ALA A 70 -10.11 -1.17 -16.92
C ALA A 70 -10.37 -2.06 -18.15
N THR A 71 -10.05 -3.36 -18.09
CA THR A 71 -10.32 -4.30 -19.20
C THR A 71 -11.81 -4.54 -19.41
N LYS A 72 -12.65 -4.42 -18.37
CA LYS A 72 -14.11 -4.59 -18.49
C LYS A 72 -14.79 -3.40 -19.16
N ASP A 73 -14.29 -2.19 -18.98
CA ASP A 73 -14.79 -1.00 -19.69
C ASP A 73 -14.42 -0.99 -21.18
N SER A 74 -13.39 -1.75 -21.58
CA SER A 74 -12.91 -1.79 -22.97
C SER A 74 -13.64 -2.81 -23.85
N GLN A 75 -14.68 -3.48 -23.34
CA GLN A 75 -15.50 -4.45 -24.07
C GLN A 75 -16.96 -4.00 -24.29
N LEU A 76 -17.23 -2.69 -24.24
CA LEU A 76 -18.49 -2.07 -24.69
C LEU A 76 -18.27 -1.21 -25.93
#